data_AF-A0A949Z7S2-F1
#
_entry.id   AF-A0A949Z7S2-F1
#
_cell.length_a   1.000
_cell.length_b   1.000
_cell.length_c   1.000
_cell.angle_alpha   90.00
_cell.angle_beta   90.00
_cell.angle_gamma   90.00
#
_symmetry.space_group_name_H-M   'P 1'
#
loop_
_entity.id
_entity.type
_entity.pdbx_description
1 polymer ?
#
loop_
_entity_poly.entity_id
_entity_poly.type
_entity_poly.pdbx_seq_one_letter_code
_entity_poly.pdbx_strand_id
1 'polypeptide(L)'
;FAMIWWGRHSDMTGERIWHVAGACLICAAGLAACIAIGMAHPVIIMIALIIGIMGQMSIAPTFWSLPTAMLSGTAAAGGIAMINAVGNLGGFVGPYMFGLIKDASGSDTVALLALAAAPVISAIVLLALGHDTRLERIPTRTAEV
;
A
#
# COMPACT_ATOMS: atom_id res chain seq x y z
N PHE A 1 -2.27 -2.31 15.71
CA PHE A 1 -1.26 -3.37 15.99
C PHE A 1 -0.66 -3.96 14.72
N ALA A 2 -1.47 -4.37 13.73
CA ALA A 2 -0.97 -4.89 12.44
C ALA A 2 0.08 -3.99 11.78
N MET A 3 -0.20 -2.68 11.66
CA MET A 3 0.75 -1.69 11.11
C MET A 3 2.11 -1.66 11.82
N ILE A 4 2.11 -1.71 13.16
CA ILE A 4 3.35 -1.66 13.95
C ILE A 4 4.15 -2.95 13.77
N TRP A 5 3.45 -4.10 13.79
CA TRP A 5 4.08 -5.40 13.58
C TRP A 5 4.66 -5.52 12.17
N TRP A 6 3.90 -5.11 11.15
CA TRP A 6 4.32 -5.15 9.75
C TRP A 6 5.52 -4.23 9.48
N GLY A 7 5.50 -3.01 10.02
CA GLY A 7 6.63 -2.08 9.94
C GLY A 7 7.88 -2.65 10.62
N ARG A 8 7.74 -3.19 11.84
CA ARG A 8 8.85 -3.80 12.57
C ARG A 8 9.43 -5.02 11.83
N HIS A 9 8.56 -5.84 11.23
CA HIS A 9 9.01 -6.98 10.43
C HIS A 9 9.73 -6.55 9.15
N SER A 10 9.23 -5.51 8.48
CA SER A 10 9.88 -4.89 7.32
C SER A 10 11.27 -4.35 7.64
N ASP A 11 11.43 -3.71 8.81
CA ASP A 11 12.73 -3.18 9.24
C ASP A 11 13.71 -4.27 9.66
N MET A 12 13.23 -5.39 10.21
CA MET A 12 14.08 -6.53 10.59
C MET A 12 14.58 -7.32 9.39
N THR A 13 13.79 -7.44 8.33
CA THR A 13 14.12 -8.20 7.12
C THR A 13 14.90 -7.36 6.11
N GLY A 14 14.73 -6.03 6.13
CA GLY A 14 15.31 -5.14 5.12
C GLY A 14 14.71 -5.34 3.73
N GLU A 15 13.60 -6.08 3.61
CA GLU A 15 12.93 -6.38 2.34
C GLU A 15 11.74 -5.44 2.13
N ARG A 16 12.01 -4.13 2.14
CA ARG A 16 10.94 -3.12 2.24
C ARG A 16 9.99 -3.12 1.04
N ILE A 17 10.51 -3.34 -0.18
CA ILE A 17 9.67 -3.51 -1.39
C ILE A 17 8.67 -4.64 -1.22
N TRP A 18 9.12 -5.81 -0.77
CA TRP A 18 8.26 -6.98 -0.63
C TRP A 18 7.18 -6.78 0.43
N HIS A 19 7.49 -6.03 1.49
CA HIS A 19 6.52 -5.69 2.53
C HIS A 19 5.46 -4.69 2.04
N VAL A 20 5.82 -3.69 1.24
CA VAL A 20 4.85 -2.78 0.64
C VAL A 20 3.98 -3.52 -0.38
N ALA A 21 4.59 -4.32 -1.26
CA ALA A 21 3.86 -5.13 -2.24
C ALA A 21 2.92 -6.13 -1.56
N GLY A 22 3.37 -6.82 -0.51
CA GLY A 22 2.55 -7.72 0.29
C GLY A 22 1.37 -7.00 0.97
N ALA A 23 1.60 -5.82 1.54
CA ALA A 23 0.53 -5.01 2.14
C ALA A 23 -0.52 -4.56 1.11
N CYS A 24 -0.08 -4.15 -0.08
CA CYS A 24 -0.96 -3.85 -1.22
C CYS A 24 -1.79 -5.07 -1.65
N LEU A 25 -1.16 -6.25 -1.74
CA LEU A 25 -1.87 -7.49 -2.11
C LEU A 25 -2.87 -7.92 -1.03
N ILE A 26 -2.54 -7.75 0.25
CA ILE A 26 -3.50 -8.00 1.36
C ILE A 26 -4.70 -7.06 1.26
N CYS A 27 -4.47 -5.78 0.94
CA CYS A 27 -5.55 -4.82 0.71
C CYS A 27 -6.46 -5.26 -0.46
N ALA A 28 -5.85 -5.60 -1.60
CA ALA A 28 -6.57 -6.07 -2.79
C ALA A 28 -7.36 -7.36 -2.51
N ALA A 29 -6.76 -8.32 -1.81
CA ALA A 29 -7.39 -9.58 -1.44
C ALA A 29 -8.58 -9.37 -0.48
N GLY A 30 -8.46 -8.44 0.48
CA GLY A 30 -9.56 -8.07 1.36
C GLY A 30 -10.76 -7.51 0.60
N LEU A 31 -10.52 -6.61 -0.36
CA LEU A 31 -11.56 -6.05 -1.23
C LEU A 31 -12.18 -7.13 -2.15
N ALA A 32 -11.36 -7.97 -2.78
CA ALA A 32 -11.83 -9.06 -3.63
C ALA A 32 -12.65 -10.11 -2.85
N ALA A 33 -12.24 -10.41 -1.61
CA ALA A 33 -12.99 -11.31 -0.73
C ALA A 33 -14.37 -10.74 -0.38
N CYS A 34 -14.49 -9.43 -0.13
CA CYS A 34 -15.78 -8.80 0.12
C CYS A 34 -16.76 -8.98 -1.06
N ILE A 35 -16.24 -8.89 -2.30
CA ILE A 35 -17.00 -9.14 -3.51
C ILE A 35 -17.44 -10.61 -3.61
N ALA A 36 -16.51 -11.54 -3.37
CA ALA A 36 -16.77 -12.98 -3.51
C ALA A 36 -17.75 -13.52 -2.47
N ILE A 37 -17.70 -13.01 -1.23
CA ILE A 37 -18.58 -13.44 -0.14
C ILE A 37 -20.02 -12.94 -0.38
N GLY A 38 -20.17 -11.72 -0.91
CA GLY A 38 -21.47 -11.08 -1.10
C GLY A 38 -22.22 -10.81 0.21
N MET A 39 -23.37 -10.15 0.14
CA MET A 39 -24.11 -9.66 1.32
C MET A 39 -24.76 -10.76 2.19
N ALA A 40 -24.61 -12.04 1.82
CA ALA A 40 -25.21 -13.16 2.54
C ALA A 40 -24.62 -13.38 3.95
N HIS A 41 -23.36 -12.99 4.17
CA HIS A 41 -22.67 -13.21 5.44
C HIS A 41 -21.95 -11.93 5.95
N PRO A 42 -22.67 -11.00 6.60
CA PRO A 42 -22.14 -9.71 7.03
C PRO A 42 -20.91 -9.80 7.96
N VAL A 43 -20.89 -10.80 8.85
CA VAL A 43 -19.75 -11.01 9.76
C VAL A 43 -18.48 -11.39 9.01
N ILE A 44 -18.59 -12.24 7.98
CA ILE A 44 -17.44 -12.69 7.18
C ILE A 44 -16.92 -11.52 6.32
N ILE A 45 -17.82 -10.71 5.76
CA ILE A 45 -17.44 -9.48 5.05
C ILE A 45 -16.68 -8.52 5.97
N MET A 46 -17.16 -8.32 7.20
CA MET A 46 -16.47 -7.45 8.17
C MET A 46 -15.06 -7.96 8.48
N ILE A 47 -14.87 -9.27 8.63
CA ILE A 47 -13.53 -9.86 8.82
C ILE A 47 -12.65 -9.59 7.59
N ALA A 48 -13.16 -9.79 6.37
CA ALA A 48 -12.43 -9.51 5.14
C ALA A 48 -12.06 -8.02 5.01
N LEU A 49 -12.97 -7.11 5.36
CA LEU A 49 -12.72 -5.66 5.39
C LEU A 49 -11.63 -5.30 6.41
N ILE A 50 -11.66 -5.90 7.62
CA ILE A 50 -10.64 -5.67 8.64
C ILE A 50 -9.26 -6.09 8.10
N ILE A 51 -9.17 -7.25 7.43
CA ILE A 51 -7.93 -7.71 6.80
C ILE A 51 -7.46 -6.73 5.73
N GLY A 52 -8.37 -6.28 4.86
CA GLY A 52 -8.05 -5.28 3.83
C GLY A 52 -7.52 -3.98 4.42
N ILE A 53 -8.15 -3.48 5.49
CA ILE A 53 -7.72 -2.26 6.22
C ILE A 53 -6.37 -2.47 6.91
N MET A 54 -6.12 -3.65 7.48
CA MET A 54 -4.81 -3.97 8.06
C MET A 54 -3.69 -3.89 7.00
N GLY A 55 -3.94 -4.42 5.80
CA GLY A 55 -3.02 -4.26 4.66
C GLY A 55 -2.82 -2.79 4.30
N GLN A 56 -3.92 -2.06 4.07
CA GLN A 56 -3.90 -0.65 3.68
C GLN A 56 -3.12 0.24 4.67
N MET A 57 -3.36 0.08 5.96
CA MET A 57 -2.67 0.85 7.01
C MET A 57 -1.18 0.51 7.10
N SER A 58 -0.79 -0.71 6.71
CA SER A 58 0.60 -1.17 6.75
C SER A 58 1.45 -0.65 5.58
N ILE A 59 0.82 -0.13 4.51
CA ILE A 59 1.50 0.49 3.37
C ILE A 59 2.23 1.76 3.81
N ALA A 60 1.60 2.63 4.61
CA ALA A 60 2.18 3.92 4.99
C ALA A 60 3.58 3.82 5.64
N PRO A 61 3.79 3.05 6.73
CA PRO A 61 5.10 3.00 7.40
C PRO A 61 6.20 2.37 6.54
N THR A 62 5.84 1.44 5.66
CA THR A 62 6.79 0.73 4.79
C THR A 62 7.09 1.49 3.51
N PHE A 63 6.15 2.30 3.04
CA PHE A 63 6.34 3.19 1.90
C PHE A 63 7.23 4.37 2.27
N TRP A 64 7.00 5.05 3.40
CA TRP A 64 7.74 6.27 3.76
C TRP A 64 9.21 6.03 4.08
N SER A 65 9.62 4.80 4.36
CA SER A 65 11.02 4.44 4.53
C SER A 65 11.80 4.35 3.21
N LEU A 66 11.13 4.21 2.06
CA LEU A 66 11.78 4.13 0.75
C LEU A 66 12.28 5.50 0.24
N PRO A 67 11.45 6.56 0.12
CA PRO A 67 11.91 7.86 -0.37
C PRO A 67 12.97 8.50 0.53
N THR A 68 12.85 8.30 1.85
CA THR A 68 13.77 8.87 2.84
C THR A 68 15.13 8.18 2.86
N ALA A 69 15.20 6.92 2.40
CA ALA A 69 16.47 6.23 2.18
C ALA A 69 17.16 6.65 0.87
N MET A 70 16.39 7.05 -0.15
CA MET A 70 16.92 7.38 -1.48
C MET A 70 17.28 8.85 -1.68
N LEU A 71 16.64 9.76 -0.95
CA LEU A 71 16.77 11.20 -1.14
C LEU A 71 17.30 11.87 0.13
N SER A 72 18.19 12.85 -0.04
CA SER A 72 18.71 13.69 1.05
C SER A 72 18.59 15.18 0.72
N GLY A 73 18.58 16.02 1.76
CA GLY A 73 18.58 17.49 1.62
C GLY A 73 17.38 18.04 0.83
N THR A 74 17.65 18.93 -0.13
CA THR A 74 16.62 19.61 -0.94
C THR A 74 15.88 18.66 -1.88
N ALA A 75 16.55 17.62 -2.39
CA ALA A 75 15.93 16.62 -3.25
C ALA A 75 14.86 15.81 -2.49
N ALA A 76 15.08 15.53 -1.20
CA ALA A 76 14.09 14.87 -0.34
C ALA A 76 12.82 15.71 -0.17
N ALA A 77 12.97 17.01 0.11
CA ALA A 77 11.83 17.92 0.24
C ALA A 77 10.98 17.97 -1.03
N GLY A 78 11.63 18.09 -2.20
CA GLY A 78 10.94 18.09 -3.50
C GLY A 78 10.22 16.77 -3.78
N GLY A 79 10.87 15.62 -3.54
CA GLY A 79 10.26 14.30 -3.70
C GLY A 79 9.04 14.08 -2.79
N ILE A 80 9.16 14.45 -1.52
CA ILE A 80 8.06 14.34 -0.55
C ILE A 80 6.88 15.25 -0.94
N ALA A 81 7.15 16.46 -1.42
CA ALA A 81 6.11 17.36 -1.91
C ALA A 81 5.36 16.77 -3.12
N MET A 82 6.10 16.20 -4.08
CA MET A 82 5.51 15.54 -5.25
C MET A 82 4.66 14.34 -4.86
N ILE A 83 5.14 13.50 -3.94
CA ILE A 83 4.39 12.35 -3.41
C ILE A 83 3.06 12.80 -2.79
N ASN A 84 3.08 13.85 -1.95
CA ASN A 84 1.85 14.36 -1.33
C ASN A 84 0.88 14.97 -2.35
N ALA A 85 1.39 15.67 -3.38
CA ALA A 85 0.56 16.20 -4.45
C ALA A 85 -0.16 15.07 -5.22
N VAL A 86 0.57 14.01 -5.58
CA VAL A 86 0.01 12.82 -6.24
C VAL A 86 -0.95 12.07 -5.30
N GLY A 87 -0.62 11.95 -4.01
CA GLY A 87 -1.47 11.31 -3.01
C GLY A 87 -2.82 12.02 -2.86
N ASN A 88 -2.81 13.36 -2.80
CA ASN A 88 -4.03 14.16 -2.74
C ASN A 88 -4.87 14.02 -4.03
N LEU A 89 -4.22 13.98 -5.19
CA LEU A 89 -4.91 13.72 -6.45
C LEU A 89 -5.57 12.33 -6.45
N GLY A 90 -4.88 11.30 -5.98
CA GLY A 90 -5.43 9.95 -5.84
C GLY A 90 -6.62 9.90 -4.88
N GLY A 91 -6.55 10.65 -3.76
CA GLY A 91 -7.64 10.78 -2.80
C GLY A 91 -8.90 11.45 -3.37
N PHE A 92 -8.75 12.33 -4.36
CA PHE A 92 -9.86 12.92 -5.11
C PHE A 92 -10.38 11.99 -6.22
N VAL A 93 -9.47 11.44 -7.01
CA VAL A 93 -9.79 10.62 -8.19
C VAL A 93 -10.43 9.29 -7.80
N GLY A 94 -9.99 8.65 -6.70
CA GLY A 94 -10.47 7.33 -6.28
C GLY A 94 -12.00 7.30 -6.04
N PRO A 95 -12.54 8.11 -5.11
CA PRO A 95 -13.98 8.17 -4.87
C PRO A 95 -14.78 8.66 -6.08
N TYR A 96 -14.23 9.60 -6.85
CA TYR A 96 -14.88 10.09 -8.07
C TYR A 96 -15.03 8.99 -9.13
N MET A 97 -13.96 8.24 -9.39
CA MET A 97 -13.99 7.08 -10.28
C MET A 97 -14.94 5.99 -9.76
N PHE A 98 -14.93 5.72 -8.45
CA PHE A 98 -15.87 4.77 -7.85
C PHE A 98 -17.33 5.17 -8.13
N GLY A 99 -17.67 6.45 -7.91
CA GLY A 99 -19.00 6.98 -8.20
C GLY A 99 -19.38 6.86 -9.67
N LEU A 100 -18.51 7.31 -10.58
CA LEU A 100 -18.76 7.20 -12.03
C LEU A 100 -18.98 5.76 -12.49
N ILE A 101 -18.17 4.81 -12.01
CA ILE A 101 -18.29 3.40 -12.39
C ILE A 101 -19.57 2.82 -11.81
N LYS A 102 -19.93 3.17 -10.57
CA LYS A 102 -21.17 2.74 -9.94
C LYS A 102 -22.40 3.29 -10.69
N ASP A 103 -22.40 4.57 -11.04
CA ASP A 103 -23.50 5.23 -11.74
C ASP A 103 -23.67 4.67 -13.16
N ALA A 104 -22.57 4.38 -13.85
CA ALA A 104 -22.61 3.82 -15.20
C ALA A 104 -22.97 2.32 -15.25
N SER A 105 -22.49 1.52 -14.29
CA SER A 105 -22.70 0.07 -14.27
C SER A 105 -23.95 -0.37 -13.48
N GLY A 106 -24.44 0.48 -12.58
CA GLY A 106 -25.48 0.13 -11.60
C GLY A 106 -25.03 -0.90 -10.56
N SER A 107 -23.73 -1.26 -10.50
CA SER A 107 -23.22 -2.35 -9.66
C SER A 107 -22.07 -1.91 -8.76
N ASP A 108 -22.28 -2.06 -7.45
CA ASP A 108 -21.24 -1.84 -6.43
C ASP A 108 -20.06 -2.80 -6.61
N THR A 109 -20.32 -4.02 -7.10
CA THR A 109 -19.30 -5.03 -7.35
C THR A 109 -18.29 -4.56 -8.40
N VAL A 110 -18.76 -3.99 -9.51
CA VAL A 110 -17.88 -3.52 -10.59
C VAL A 110 -17.03 -2.34 -10.12
N ALA A 111 -17.62 -1.42 -9.35
CA ALA A 111 -16.91 -0.29 -8.77
C ALA A 111 -15.85 -0.73 -7.74
N LEU A 112 -16.16 -1.72 -6.89
CA LEU A 112 -15.20 -2.29 -5.93
C LEU A 112 -14.07 -3.05 -6.62
N LEU A 113 -14.34 -3.78 -7.71
CA LEU A 113 -13.29 -4.46 -8.49
C LEU A 113 -12.32 -3.45 -9.11
N ALA A 114 -12.85 -2.36 -9.66
CA ALA A 114 -12.01 -1.28 -10.18
C ALA A 114 -11.13 -0.65 -9.09
N LEU A 115 -11.67 -0.48 -7.88
CA LEU A 115 -10.91 0.04 -6.75
C LEU A 115 -9.83 -0.96 -6.26
N ALA A 116 -10.14 -2.26 -6.28
CA ALA A 116 -9.20 -3.33 -5.91
C ALA A 116 -8.03 -3.47 -6.91
N ALA A 117 -8.21 -3.04 -8.16
CA ALA A 117 -7.14 -3.06 -9.15
C ALA A 117 -6.01 -2.06 -8.83
N ALA A 118 -6.33 -0.92 -8.19
CA ALA A 118 -5.33 0.10 -7.87
C ALA A 118 -4.17 -0.41 -6.97
N PRO A 119 -4.41 -1.06 -5.81
CA PRO A 119 -3.32 -1.61 -5.01
C PRO A 119 -2.56 -2.73 -5.73
N VAL A 120 -3.19 -3.50 -6.62
CA VAL A 120 -2.51 -4.50 -7.46
C VAL A 120 -1.53 -3.83 -8.42
N ILE A 121 -1.97 -2.76 -9.10
CA ILE A 121 -1.10 -1.97 -9.98
C ILE A 121 0.07 -1.38 -9.19
N SER A 122 -0.20 -0.83 -8.00
CA SER A 122 0.87 -0.32 -7.11
C SER A 122 1.89 -1.39 -6.73
N ALA A 123 1.44 -2.60 -6.41
CA ALA A 123 2.33 -3.72 -6.12
C ALA A 123 3.18 -4.10 -7.35
N ILE A 124 2.58 -4.17 -8.54
CA ILE A 124 3.29 -4.48 -9.79
C ILE A 124 4.33 -3.41 -10.10
N VAL A 125 3.96 -2.13 -10.03
CA VAL A 125 4.88 -1.00 -10.28
C VAL A 125 6.06 -1.04 -9.33
N LEU A 126 5.81 -1.31 -8.04
CA LEU A 126 6.88 -1.37 -7.04
C LEU A 126 7.83 -2.56 -7.28
N LEU A 127 7.28 -3.73 -7.61
CA LEU A 127 8.07 -4.91 -7.94
C LEU A 127 8.86 -4.73 -9.25
N ALA A 128 8.28 -4.03 -10.23
CA ALA A 128 8.92 -3.76 -11.51
C ALA A 128 10.03 -2.71 -11.42
N LEU A 129 9.90 -1.72 -10.52
CA LEU A 129 10.98 -0.75 -10.28
C LEU A 129 12.25 -1.46 -9.80
N GLY A 130 12.09 -2.47 -8.93
CA GLY A 130 13.21 -3.14 -8.26
C GLY A 130 14.00 -2.18 -7.36
N HIS A 131 14.57 -2.67 -6.27
CA HIS A 131 15.44 -1.84 -5.42
C HIS A 131 16.63 -2.65 -4.95
N ASP A 132 17.79 -2.02 -5.02
CA ASP A 132 19.04 -2.55 -4.49
C ASP A 132 18.97 -2.53 -2.97
N THR A 133 18.65 -3.70 -2.37
CA THR A 133 18.61 -3.95 -0.92
C THR A 133 19.91 -3.57 -0.20
N ARG A 134 21.00 -3.32 -0.95
CA ARG A 134 22.31 -2.88 -0.44
C ARG A 134 22.29 -1.48 0.15
N LEU A 135 21.39 -0.59 -0.29
CA LEU A 135 21.30 0.79 0.21
C LEU A 135 20.60 0.89 1.59
N GLU A 136 19.86 -0.15 1.99
CA GLU A 136 19.09 -0.17 3.24
C GLU A 136 19.81 -0.83 4.41
N ARG A 137 20.98 -1.45 4.19
CA ARG A 137 21.80 -1.96 5.29
C ARG A 137 22.40 -0.78 6.03
N ILE A 138 21.88 -0.50 7.22
CA ILE A 138 22.54 0.36 8.21
C ILE A 138 24.00 -0.12 8.31
N PRO A 139 25.01 0.76 8.10
CA PRO A 139 26.39 0.38 8.30
C PRO A 139 26.52 -0.20 9.70
N THR A 140 26.84 -1.49 9.80
CA THR A 140 27.21 -2.07 11.08
C THR A 140 28.37 -1.22 11.57
N ARG A 141 28.15 -0.48 12.65
CA ARG A 141 29.21 0.25 13.35
C ARG A 141 30.24 -0.81 13.73
N THR A 142 31.22 -1.03 12.87
CA THR A 142 32.46 -1.68 13.24
C THR A 142 32.99 -0.82 14.36
N ALA A 143 32.94 -1.38 15.56
CA ALA A 143 33.51 -0.81 16.74
C ALA A 143 35.00 -0.64 16.47
N GLU A 144 35.38 0.55 16.02
CA GLU A 144 36.70 1.10 16.33
C GLU A 144 36.68 1.44 17.82
N VAL A 145 37.13 0.49 18.64
CA VAL A 145 38.09 0.69 19.75
C VAL A 145 38.86 -0.62 19.92
#